data_AF-A0A1G6ILP6-F1
#
_entry.id   AF-A0A1G6ILP6-F1
#
_cell.length_a   1.000
_cell.length_b   1.000
_cell.length_c   1.000
_cell.angle_alpha   90.00
_cell.angle_beta   90.00
_cell.angle_gamma   90.00
#
_symmetry.space_group_name_H-M   'P 1'
#
loop_
_entity.id
_entity.type
_entity.pdbx_description
1 polymer ?
#
loop_
_entity_poly.entity_id
_entity_poly.type
_entity_poly.pdbx_seq_one_letter_code
_entity_poly.pdbx_strand_id
1 'polypeptide(L)'
;MNPPGKTTLARMQHTAQLEAGRIEIVQDYWVREGRIAEPAPDQVARRDDFAGIVRLIDLIQSDQVILDRLEKRAAAKAAAPTCEISQVDGPAPDMEIEGGDE
;
A
#
# COMPACT_ATOMS: atom_id res chain seq x y z
N MET A 1 6.65 30.29 -6.01
CA MET A 1 5.70 29.25 -5.58
C MET A 1 6.21 27.93 -6.11
N ASN A 2 6.64 27.00 -5.24
CA ASN A 2 6.87 25.63 -5.70
C ASN A 2 5.50 25.04 -6.07
N PRO A 3 5.34 24.44 -7.27
CA PRO A 3 4.09 23.78 -7.60
C PRO A 3 3.84 22.71 -6.54
N PRO A 4 2.60 22.55 -6.03
CA PRO A 4 2.30 21.46 -5.12
C PRO A 4 2.68 20.18 -5.84
N GLY A 5 3.72 19.49 -5.34
CA GLY A 5 4.12 18.19 -5.89
C GLY A 5 2.87 17.32 -5.96
N LYS A 6 2.67 16.60 -7.08
CA LYS A 6 1.49 15.77 -7.35
C LYS A 6 0.98 15.16 -6.04
N THR A 7 -0.28 15.47 -5.68
CA THR A 7 -0.86 15.12 -4.38
C THR A 7 -0.68 13.63 -4.09
N THR A 8 -0.58 13.26 -2.82
CA THR A 8 -0.33 11.87 -2.39
C THR A 8 -1.31 10.89 -3.04
N LEU A 9 -2.57 11.28 -3.21
CA LEU A 9 -3.60 10.49 -3.89
C LEU A 9 -3.30 10.27 -5.38
N ALA A 10 -2.89 11.30 -6.11
CA ALA A 10 -2.55 11.16 -7.54
C ALA A 10 -1.35 10.22 -7.75
N ARG A 11 -0.36 10.26 -6.85
CA ARG A 11 0.77 9.32 -6.87
C ARG A 11 0.32 7.89 -6.59
N MET A 12 -0.51 7.70 -5.56
CA MET A 12 -1.06 6.38 -5.21
C MET A 12 -1.87 5.79 -6.37
N GLN A 13 -2.73 6.59 -7.00
CA GLN A 13 -3.52 6.17 -8.14
C GLN A 13 -2.63 5.72 -9.31
N HIS A 14 -1.61 6.51 -9.64
CA HIS A 14 -0.68 6.16 -10.71
C HIS A 14 0.06 4.84 -10.41
N THR A 15 0.56 4.65 -9.19
CA THR A 15 1.21 3.39 -8.80
C THR A 15 0.25 2.20 -8.87
N ALA A 16 -1.00 2.36 -8.42
CA ALA A 16 -2.00 1.30 -8.51
C ALA A 16 -2.31 0.93 -9.97
N GLN A 17 -2.43 1.92 -10.87
CA GLN A 17 -2.60 1.68 -12.31
C GLN A 17 -1.41 0.91 -12.90
N LEU A 18 -0.18 1.30 -12.55
CA LEU A 18 1.02 0.62 -13.04
C LEU A 18 1.09 -0.83 -12.58
N GLU A 19 0.77 -1.12 -11.32
CA GLU A 19 0.80 -2.50 -10.81
C GLU A 19 -0.30 -3.37 -11.41
N ALA A 20 -1.52 -2.85 -11.57
CA ALA A 20 -2.59 -3.56 -12.28
C ALA A 20 -2.14 -3.94 -13.70
N GLY A 21 -1.62 -2.96 -14.46
CA GLY A 21 -1.15 -3.20 -15.82
C GLY A 21 0.04 -4.15 -15.89
N ARG A 22 0.98 -4.06 -14.94
CA ARG A 22 2.13 -4.98 -14.87
C ARG A 22 1.67 -6.42 -14.70
N ILE A 23 0.71 -6.67 -13.81
CA ILE A 23 0.20 -8.01 -13.56
C ILE A 23 -0.46 -8.57 -14.83
N GLU A 24 -1.34 -7.79 -15.46
CA GLU A 24 -2.02 -8.18 -16.70
C GLU A 24 -1.01 -8.55 -17.79
N ILE A 25 -0.04 -7.68 -18.07
CA ILE A 25 0.99 -7.91 -19.10
C ILE A 25 1.80 -9.19 -18.83
N VAL A 26 2.21 -9.42 -17.57
CA VAL A 26 3.05 -10.57 -17.22
C VAL A 26 2.25 -11.88 -17.31
N GLN A 27 1.01 -11.91 -16.81
CA GLN A 27 0.18 -13.11 -16.88
C GLN A 27 -0.16 -13.46 -18.33
N ASP A 28 -0.59 -12.47 -19.13
CA ASP A 28 -0.90 -12.67 -20.54
C ASP A 28 0.32 -13.16 -21.33
N TYR A 29 1.50 -12.62 -21.04
CA TYR A 29 2.74 -13.06 -21.63
C TYR A 29 3.03 -14.54 -21.32
N TRP A 30 2.91 -14.97 -20.06
CA TRP A 30 3.18 -16.37 -19.68
C TRP A 30 2.17 -17.35 -20.25
N VAL A 31 0.90 -16.97 -20.35
CA VAL A 31 -0.12 -17.77 -21.03
C VAL A 31 0.22 -17.91 -22.52
N ARG A 32 0.56 -16.80 -23.19
CA ARG A 32 0.91 -16.80 -24.62
C ARG A 32 2.15 -17.63 -24.92
N GLU A 33 3.14 -17.62 -24.04
CA GLU A 33 4.35 -18.46 -24.14
C GLU A 33 4.11 -19.92 -23.72
N GLY A 34 2.89 -20.28 -23.31
CA GLY A 34 2.55 -21.63 -22.87
C GLY A 34 3.24 -22.07 -21.57
N ARG A 35 3.78 -21.12 -20.79
CA ARG A 35 4.41 -21.41 -19.49
C ARG A 35 3.39 -21.75 -18.42
N ILE A 36 2.20 -21.17 -18.54
CA ILE A 36 1.02 -21.47 -17.72
C ILE A 36 -0.18 -21.63 -18.66
N ALA A 37 -1.18 -22.42 -18.26
CA ALA A 37 -2.37 -22.64 -19.08
C ALA A 37 -3.33 -21.44 -19.03
N GLU A 38 -3.40 -20.77 -17.89
CA GLU A 38 -4.28 -19.62 -17.64
C GLU A 38 -3.63 -18.69 -16.60
N PRO A 39 -4.06 -17.42 -16.50
CA PRO A 39 -3.57 -16.50 -15.48
C PRO A 39 -3.80 -17.04 -14.08
N ALA A 40 -2.80 -16.88 -13.21
CA ALA A 40 -2.89 -17.35 -11.83
C ALA A 40 -4.02 -16.59 -11.08
N PRO A 41 -4.97 -17.29 -10.42
CA PRO A 41 -6.15 -16.65 -9.83
C PRO A 41 -5.83 -15.58 -8.77
N ASP A 42 -4.77 -15.77 -7.99
CA ASP A 42 -4.28 -14.81 -6.99
C ASP A 42 -3.75 -13.52 -7.64
N GLN A 43 -3.12 -13.64 -8.82
CA GLN A 43 -2.63 -12.49 -9.58
C GLN A 43 -3.80 -11.72 -10.20
N VAL A 44 -4.81 -12.43 -10.72
CA VAL A 44 -6.04 -11.81 -11.21
C VAL A 44 -6.75 -11.05 -10.10
N ALA A 45 -6.93 -11.66 -8.92
CA ALA A 45 -7.51 -10.99 -7.76
C ALA A 45 -6.73 -9.73 -7.37
N ARG A 46 -5.38 -9.83 -7.33
CA ARG A 46 -4.52 -8.68 -7.01
C ARG A 46 -4.61 -7.55 -8.05
N ARG A 47 -4.70 -7.87 -9.34
CA ARG A 47 -4.94 -6.88 -10.41
C ARG A 47 -6.26 -6.15 -10.16
N ASP A 48 -7.31 -6.90 -9.85
CA ASP A 48 -8.65 -6.35 -9.64
C ASP A 48 -8.72 -5.48 -8.38
N ASP A 49 -7.98 -5.82 -7.33
CA ASP A 49 -7.80 -4.99 -6.13
C ASP A 49 -7.15 -3.65 -6.47
N PHE A 50 -6.05 -3.66 -7.25
CA PHE A 50 -5.40 -2.42 -7.70
C PHE A 50 -6.34 -1.57 -8.57
N ALA A 51 -7.09 -2.18 -9.49
CA ALA A 51 -8.13 -1.48 -10.24
C ALA A 51 -9.23 -0.91 -9.33
N GLY A 52 -9.59 -1.62 -8.26
CA GLY A 52 -10.49 -1.15 -7.21
C GLY A 52 -9.96 0.08 -6.47
N ILE A 53 -8.68 0.09 -6.11
CA ILE A 53 -8.01 1.25 -5.48
C ILE A 53 -8.07 2.47 -6.40
N VAL A 54 -7.81 2.31 -7.69
CA VAL A 54 -7.90 3.40 -8.68
C VAL A 54 -9.32 3.99 -8.68
N ARG A 55 -10.34 3.13 -8.80
CA ARG A 55 -11.75 3.56 -8.76
C ARG A 55 -12.11 4.28 -7.45
N LEU A 56 -11.62 3.79 -6.32
CA LEU A 56 -11.86 4.43 -5.02
C LEU A 56 -11.23 5.83 -4.97
N ILE A 57 -10.01 5.98 -5.46
CA ILE A 57 -9.34 7.29 -5.50
C ILE A 57 -10.07 8.24 -6.47
N ASP A 58 -10.53 7.76 -7.62
CA ASP A 58 -11.34 8.56 -8.55
C ASP A 58 -12.62 9.08 -7.88
N LEU A 59 -13.33 8.22 -7.13
CA LEU A 59 -14.51 8.61 -6.37
C LEU A 59 -14.18 9.69 -5.33
N ILE A 60 -13.10 9.50 -4.57
CA ILE A 60 -12.63 10.50 -3.60
C ILE A 60 -12.31 11.83 -4.28
N GLN A 61 -11.59 11.80 -5.40
CA GLN A 61 -11.19 13.01 -6.12
C GLN A 61 -12.37 13.72 -6.79
N SER A 62 -13.43 12.99 -7.14
CA SER A 62 -14.65 13.55 -7.74
C SER A 62 -15.59 14.22 -6.73
N ASP A 63 -15.42 13.96 -5.42
CA ASP A 63 -16.25 14.52 -4.35
C ASP A 63 -15.48 15.58 -3.53
N GLN A 64 -15.78 16.85 -3.80
CA GLN A 64 -15.14 17.98 -3.11
C GLN A 64 -15.38 17.98 -1.59
N VAL A 65 -16.53 17.51 -1.11
CA VAL A 65 -16.84 17.48 0.33
C VAL A 65 -15.95 16.46 1.03
N ILE A 66 -15.70 15.32 0.40
CA ILE A 66 -14.79 14.30 0.93
C ILE A 66 -13.34 14.80 0.91
N LEU A 67 -12.90 15.42 -0.18
CA LEU A 67 -11.57 16.02 -0.28
C LEU A 67 -11.32 17.04 0.83
N ASP A 68 -12.22 18.00 1.01
CA ASP A 68 -12.09 19.03 2.04
C ASP A 68 -12.01 18.42 3.45
N ARG A 69 -12.79 17.37 3.72
CA ARG A 69 -12.74 16.64 5.00
C ARG A 69 -11.42 15.90 5.18
N LEU A 70 -10.90 15.28 4.13
CA LEU A 70 -9.63 14.56 4.15
C LEU A 70 -8.48 15.52 4.43
N GLU A 71 -8.44 16.67 3.74
CA GLU A 71 -7.44 17.72 3.93
C GLU A 71 -7.47 18.28 5.34
N LYS A 72 -8.66 18.62 5.87
CA LYS A 72 -8.82 19.08 7.25
C LYS A 72 -8.29 18.07 8.27
N ARG A 73 -8.61 16.78 8.09
CA ARG A 73 -8.11 15.72 8.99
C ARG A 73 -6.61 15.49 8.86
N ALA A 74 -6.07 15.56 7.64
CA ALA A 74 -4.63 15.42 7.39
C ALA A 74 -3.85 16.57 8.05
N ALA A 75 -4.33 17.81 7.93
CA ALA A 75 -3.75 18.97 8.58
C ALA A 75 -3.82 18.86 10.12
N ALA A 76 -4.96 18.43 10.67
CA ALA A 76 -5.10 18.20 12.11
C ALA A 76 -4.16 17.11 12.64
N LYS A 77 -3.93 16.04 11.87
CA LYS A 77 -2.99 14.98 12.23
C LYS A 77 -1.53 15.42 12.12
N ALA A 78 -1.20 16.27 11.15
CA ALA A 78 0.13 16.86 11.00
C ALA A 78 0.46 17.88 12.10
N ALA A 79 -0.56 18.53 12.67
CA ALA A 79 -0.43 19.48 13.78
C ALA A 79 -0.45 18.80 15.17
N ALA A 80 -0.75 17.50 15.25
CA ALA A 80 -0.65 16.78 16.51
C ALA A 80 0.83 16.62 16.89
N PRO A 81 1.25 17.02 18.10
CA PRO A 81 2.61 16.76 18.55
C PRO A 81 2.84 15.25 18.58
N THR A 82 3.86 14.80 17.86
CA THR A 82 4.41 13.44 18.00
C THR A 82 4.87 13.28 19.44
N CYS A 83 4.00 12.78 20.32
CA CYS A 83 4.44 12.27 21.61
C CYS A 83 5.10 10.92 21.34
N GLU A 84 6.38 10.89 21.69
CA GLU A 84 7.37 9.85 21.53
C GLU A 84 6.81 8.44 21.82
N ILE A 85 7.06 7.52 20.89
CA ILE A 85 7.04 6.10 21.19
C ILE A 85 8.25 5.91 22.13
N SER A 86 8.02 5.84 23.44
CA SER A 86 9.07 5.45 24.38
C SER A 86 9.60 4.08 23.95
N GLN A 87 10.85 4.05 23.49
CA GLN A 87 11.61 2.82 23.43
C GLN A 87 11.63 2.24 24.84
N VAL A 88 10.89 1.15 25.05
CA VAL A 88 11.17 0.25 26.16
C VAL A 88 12.41 -0.52 25.74
N ASP A 89 13.59 0.04 26.01
CA ASP A 89 14.83 -0.73 26.15
C ASP A 89 14.68 -1.57 27.43
N GLY A 90 14.07 -2.73 27.29
CA GLY A 90 14.17 -3.80 28.27
C GLY A 90 15.32 -4.71 27.87
N PRO A 91 16.33 -4.96 28.74
CA PRO A 91 17.36 -5.96 28.44
C PRO A 91 16.68 -7.32 28.28
N ALA A 92 17.05 -8.03 27.21
CA ALA A 92 16.61 -9.39 26.97
C ALA A 92 16.94 -10.26 28.21
N PRO A 93 15.99 -11.03 28.75
CA PRO A 93 16.35 -12.05 29.73
C PRO A 93 17.17 -13.12 29.02
N ASP A 94 18.44 -13.27 29.43
CA ASP A 94 19.27 -14.43 29.14
C ASP A 94 18.47 -15.70 29.48
N MET A 95 18.00 -16.39 28.45
CA MET A 95 17.51 -17.76 28.60
C MET A 95 18.74 -18.67 28.63
N GLU A 96 19.24 -18.93 29.84
CA GLU A 96 20.08 -20.11 30.10
C GLU A 96 19.23 -21.37 29.83
N ILE A 97 19.39 -21.95 28.64
CA ILE A 97 18.98 -23.31 28.36
C ILE A 97 20.16 -24.18 28.78
N GLU A 98 20.21 -24.54 30.06
CA GLU A 98 21.08 -25.63 30.52
C GLU A 98 20.23 -26.89 30.63
N GLY A 99 20.30 -27.71 29.59
CA GLY A 99 19.77 -29.06 29.58
C GLY A 99 20.83 -30.00 29.01
N GLY A 100 21.23 -30.98 29.81
CA GLY A 100 21.86 -32.22 29.35
C GLY A 100 23.21 -32.52 29.95
N ASP A 101 23.21 -33.31 31.04
CA ASP A 101 23.79 -34.67 31.11
C ASP A 101 24.52 -34.95 32.44
N GLU A 102 23.84 -35.68 33.34
CA GLU A 102 24.23 -36.99 33.94
C GLU A 102 23.37 -37.31 35.18
#